data_AF-A0A445I9P8-F1
#
_entry.id   AF-A0A445I9P8-F1
#
_cell.length_a   1.000
_cell.length_b   1.000
_cell.length_c   1.000
_cell.angle_alpha   90.00
_cell.angle_beta   90.00
_cell.angle_gamma   90.00
#
_symmetry.space_group_name_H-M   'P 1'
#
loop_
_entity.id
_entity.type
_entity.pdbx_description
1 polymer ?
#
loop_
_entity_poly.entity_id
_entity_poly.type
_entity_poly.pdbx_seq_one_letter_code
_entity_poly.pdbx_strand_id
1 'polypeptide(L)'
;MRPPGGILAPGESIIATVFKFIEHPLNNEKPQKTGVKFKITSLKVKGPIDYVPEMFDELKDQVTVEQILQVVFLDPERSCPALEKLKLQLAEADAAVVEARKRAPEDAGPKILGEGLVIDEWKERRERYLAKQQGEVVVDSI
;
A
#
# COMPACT_ATOMS: atom_id res chain seq x y z
N MET A 1 3.12 -3.43 -0.48
CA MET A 1 2.51 -2.66 0.63
C MET A 1 3.58 -2.45 1.68
N ARG A 2 3.69 -1.25 2.25
CA ARG A 2 4.63 -0.95 3.34
C ARG A 2 3.95 -0.06 4.39
N PRO A 3 4.07 -0.40 5.69
CA PRO A 3 4.53 -1.69 6.17
C PRO A 3 3.53 -2.80 5.79
N PRO A 4 3.97 -4.06 5.62
CA PRO A 4 3.09 -5.19 5.32
C PRO A 4 2.25 -5.62 6.55
N GLY A 5 2.67 -5.21 7.74
CA GLY A 5 2.01 -5.46 9.02
C GLY A 5 2.75 -4.74 10.15
N GLY A 6 2.16 -4.73 11.33
CA GLY A 6 2.72 -4.07 12.51
C GLY A 6 1.76 -4.15 13.69
N ILE A 7 2.25 -3.71 14.86
CA ILE A 7 1.44 -3.57 16.08
C ILE A 7 1.19 -2.07 16.28
N LEU A 8 -0.07 -1.74 16.58
CA LEU A 8 -0.49 -0.39 16.89
C LEU A 8 -0.87 -0.30 18.36
N ALA A 9 -0.38 0.74 19.03
CA ALA A 9 -0.86 1.08 20.36
C ALA A 9 -2.33 1.54 20.30
N PRO A 10 -3.08 1.44 21.41
CA PRO A 10 -4.44 1.96 21.46
C PRO A 10 -4.50 3.44 21.06
N GLY A 11 -5.31 3.76 20.05
CA GLY A 11 -5.45 5.14 19.51
C GLY A 11 -4.40 5.53 18.48
N GLU A 12 -3.42 4.68 18.18
CA GLU A 12 -2.44 4.91 17.13
C GLU A 12 -3.06 4.64 15.75
N SER A 13 -2.62 5.41 14.75
CA SER A 13 -2.99 5.23 13.35
C SER A 13 -1.75 4.91 12.50
N ILE A 14 -1.97 4.25 11.37
CA ILE A 14 -0.90 3.85 10.44
C ILE A 14 -1.24 4.28 9.02
N ILE A 15 -0.22 4.66 8.27
CA ILE A 15 -0.30 4.91 6.83
C ILE A 15 0.41 3.75 6.13
N ALA A 16 -0.32 2.99 5.31
CA ALA A 16 0.24 1.93 4.49
C ALA A 16 0.30 2.38 3.02
N THR A 17 1.50 2.39 2.43
CA THR A 17 1.67 2.70 1.02
C THR A 17 1.59 1.44 0.17
N VAL A 18 0.80 1.49 -0.89
CA VAL A 18 0.59 0.37 -1.82
C VAL A 18 1.00 0.80 -3.22
N PHE A 19 1.99 0.11 -3.79
CA PHE A 19 2.39 0.28 -5.18
C PHE A 19 1.96 -0.95 -5.98
N LYS A 20 1.32 -0.72 -7.13
CA LYS A 20 1.00 -1.75 -8.12
C LYS A 20 1.60 -1.32 -9.45
N PHE A 21 2.42 -2.18 -10.05
CA PHE A 21 2.82 -1.99 -11.45
C PHE A 21 1.64 -2.33 -12.36
N ILE A 22 1.33 -1.41 -13.25
CA ILE A 22 0.39 -1.62 -14.33
C ILE A 22 1.22 -1.45 -15.59
N GLU A 23 1.36 -2.53 -16.36
CA GLU A 23 1.92 -2.43 -17.70
C GLU A 23 0.93 -1.59 -18.52
N HIS A 24 1.42 -0.51 -19.14
CA HIS A 24 0.56 0.31 -19.97
C HIS A 24 0.04 -0.56 -21.12
N PRO A 25 -1.28 -0.73 -21.27
CA PRO A 25 -1.80 -1.44 -22.43
C PRO A 25 -1.37 -0.64 -23.67
N LEU A 26 -0.67 -1.29 -24.59
CA LEU A 26 -0.12 -0.67 -25.81
C LEU A 26 -1.23 -0.14 -26.75
N ASN A 27 -2.48 -0.47 -26.46
CA ASN A 27 -3.65 -0.14 -27.24
C ASN A 27 -4.79 0.29 -26.31
N ASN A 28 -5.80 1.01 -26.82
CA ASN A 28 -6.99 1.56 -26.13
C ASN A 28 -7.91 0.50 -25.49
N GLU A 29 -7.36 -0.57 -24.91
CA GLU A 29 -8.09 -1.56 -24.16
C GLU A 29 -8.61 -0.93 -22.86
N LYS A 30 -9.93 -1.03 -22.70
CA LYS A 30 -10.67 -0.49 -21.56
C LYS A 30 -9.98 -0.88 -20.25
N PRO A 31 -10.00 -0.01 -19.21
CA PRO A 31 -9.40 -0.34 -17.92
C PRO A 31 -9.94 -1.68 -17.44
N GLN A 32 -9.04 -2.66 -17.35
CA GLN A 32 -9.37 -4.03 -16.99
C GLN A 32 -10.08 -3.99 -15.63
N LYS A 33 -11.31 -4.51 -15.55
CA LYS A 33 -12.04 -4.65 -14.29
C LYS A 33 -11.37 -5.74 -13.46
N THR A 34 -10.23 -5.43 -12.86
CA THR A 34 -9.53 -6.40 -12.02
C THR A 34 -10.30 -6.48 -10.70
N GLY A 35 -10.86 -7.63 -10.37
CA GLY A 35 -11.54 -7.91 -9.09
C GLY A 35 -10.57 -7.95 -7.89
N VAL A 36 -9.52 -7.12 -7.93
CA VAL A 36 -8.46 -7.06 -6.93
C VAL A 36 -9.04 -6.49 -5.65
N LYS A 37 -8.72 -7.15 -4.55
CA LYS A 37 -9.13 -6.78 -3.21
C LYS A 37 -7.92 -6.73 -2.30
N PHE A 38 -7.92 -5.82 -1.33
CA PHE A 38 -7.01 -5.85 -0.20
C PHE A 38 -7.76 -6.38 1.00
N LYS A 39 -7.18 -7.36 1.69
CA LYS A 39 -7.69 -7.83 2.98
C LYS A 39 -6.78 -7.29 4.07
N ILE A 40 -7.35 -6.58 5.03
CA ILE A 40 -6.69 -6.12 6.25
C ILE A 40 -7.26 -6.95 7.39
N THR A 41 -6.42 -7.69 8.08
CA THR A 41 -6.80 -8.51 9.24
C THR A 41 -6.16 -7.94 10.49
N SER A 42 -6.93 -7.82 11.57
CA SER A 42 -6.40 -7.38 12.86
C SER A 42 -6.75 -8.37 13.96
N LEU A 43 -5.81 -8.49 14.90
CA LEU A 43 -5.94 -9.31 16.09
C LEU A 43 -5.55 -8.47 17.31
N LYS A 44 -6.23 -8.70 18.43
CA LYS A 44 -5.91 -8.03 19.68
C LYS A 44 -4.80 -8.80 20.42
N VAL A 45 -3.61 -8.22 20.47
CA VAL A 45 -2.48 -8.73 21.27
C VAL A 45 -2.60 -8.31 22.74
N LYS A 46 -2.04 -9.11 23.66
CA LYS A 46 -1.91 -8.77 25.08
C LYS A 46 -0.44 -8.72 25.47
N GLY A 47 -0.02 -7.63 26.12
CA GLY A 47 1.35 -7.46 26.60
C GLY A 47 2.32 -6.90 25.55
N PRO A 48 3.58 -6.62 25.94
CA PRO A 48 4.62 -6.15 25.03
C PRO A 48 5.07 -7.32 24.17
N ILE A 49 4.49 -7.43 22.98
CA ILE A 49 4.83 -8.44 21.97
C ILE A 49 5.36 -7.70 20.75
N ASP A 50 6.40 -8.24 20.14
CA ASP A 50 6.92 -7.76 18.86
C ASP A 50 6.11 -8.35 17.70
N TYR A 51 5.96 -7.59 16.63
CA TYR A 51 5.24 -8.07 15.45
C TYR A 51 6.03 -9.18 14.76
N VAL A 52 5.43 -10.37 14.71
CA VAL A 52 5.96 -11.54 14.00
C VAL A 52 4.86 -12.04 13.05
N PRO A 53 5.09 -12.09 11.73
CA PRO A 53 4.06 -12.48 10.75
C PRO A 53 3.36 -13.81 11.07
N GLU A 54 4.11 -14.78 11.59
CA GLU A 54 3.67 -16.13 11.96
C GLU A 54 2.58 -16.12 13.06
N MET A 55 2.49 -15.06 13.86
CA MET A 55 1.44 -14.91 14.88
C MET A 55 0.02 -14.97 14.29
N PHE A 56 -0.14 -14.51 13.05
CA PHE A 56 -1.45 -14.54 12.40
C PHE A 56 -1.89 -15.98 12.04
N ASP A 57 -0.95 -16.88 11.78
CA ASP A 57 -1.27 -18.28 11.46
C ASP A 57 -1.65 -19.06 12.73
N GLU A 58 -0.94 -18.80 13.84
CA GLU A 58 -1.21 -19.42 15.14
C GLU A 58 -2.51 -18.92 15.78
N LEU A 59 -2.80 -17.62 15.61
CA LEU A 59 -3.96 -16.95 16.21
C LEU A 59 -5.07 -16.68 15.18
N LYS A 60 -5.05 -17.38 14.04
CA LYS A 60 -6.02 -17.19 12.95
C LYS A 60 -7.48 -17.28 13.41
N ASP A 61 -7.76 -18.15 14.38
CA ASP A 61 -9.10 -18.36 14.94
C ASP A 61 -9.50 -17.24 15.94
N GLN A 62 -8.55 -16.40 16.33
CA GLN A 62 -8.73 -15.23 17.21
C GLN A 62 -8.72 -13.90 16.43
N VAL A 63 -8.64 -13.95 15.09
CA VAL A 63 -8.73 -12.76 14.24
C VAL A 63 -10.02 -12.05 14.58
N THR A 64 -9.87 -10.81 15.03
CA THR A 64 -10.96 -10.07 15.67
C THR A 64 -11.74 -9.26 14.64
N VAL A 65 -11.06 -8.81 13.58
CA VAL A 65 -11.67 -8.06 12.48
C VAL A 65 -10.99 -8.42 11.16
N GLU A 66 -11.78 -8.74 10.15
CA GLU A 66 -11.35 -8.79 8.76
C GLU A 66 -12.04 -7.68 7.95
N GLN A 67 -11.26 -6.83 7.30
CA GLN A 67 -11.75 -5.77 6.43
C GLN A 67 -11.29 -6.04 5.00
N ILE A 68 -12.23 -6.15 4.06
CA ILE A 68 -11.94 -6.32 2.65
C ILE A 68 -12.23 -5.01 1.92
N LEU A 69 -11.22 -4.47 1.24
CA LEU A 69 -11.29 -3.25 0.43
C LEU A 69 -11.25 -3.62 -1.05
N GLN A 70 -12.14 -3.05 -1.84
CA GLN A 70 -12.12 -3.20 -3.29
C GLN A 70 -11.16 -2.16 -3.92
N VAL A 71 -10.32 -2.61 -4.84
CA VAL A 71 -9.45 -1.71 -5.62
C VAL A 71 -10.23 -1.13 -6.79
N VAL A 72 -10.26 0.19 -6.87
CA VAL A 72 -10.83 0.93 -8.00
C VAL A 72 -9.70 1.60 -8.77
N PHE A 73 -9.60 1.30 -10.06
CA PHE A 73 -8.63 1.93 -10.96
C PHE A 73 -9.27 3.19 -11.54
N LEU A 74 -8.60 4.32 -11.34
CA LEU A 74 -9.02 5.61 -11.86
C LEU A 74 -8.00 6.09 -12.88
N ASP A 75 -8.49 6.66 -13.96
CA ASP A 75 -7.68 7.32 -14.97
C ASP A 75 -7.40 8.76 -14.51
N PRO A 76 -6.13 9.16 -14.31
CA PRO A 76 -5.78 10.50 -13.84
C PRO A 76 -6.13 11.59 -14.85
N GLU A 77 -6.15 11.28 -16.15
CA GLU A 77 -6.44 12.26 -17.22
C GLU A 77 -7.95 12.50 -17.38
N ARG A 78 -8.78 11.64 -16.79
CA ARG A 78 -10.23 11.72 -16.89
C ARG A 78 -10.86 12.03 -15.53
N SER A 79 -11.25 13.30 -15.36
CA SER A 79 -11.99 13.74 -14.16
C SER A 79 -13.25 12.89 -13.96
N CYS A 80 -13.40 12.30 -12.78
CA CYS A 80 -14.59 11.55 -12.41
C CYS A 80 -14.92 11.78 -10.92
N PRO A 81 -16.19 11.63 -10.50
CA PRO A 81 -16.59 11.87 -9.11
C PRO A 81 -15.80 11.05 -8.08
N ALA A 82 -15.38 9.84 -8.46
CA ALA A 82 -14.56 8.98 -7.61
C ALA A 82 -13.14 9.54 -7.39
N LEU A 83 -12.55 10.16 -8.42
CA LEU A 83 -11.22 10.76 -8.34
C LEU A 83 -11.22 12.01 -7.45
N GLU A 84 -12.25 12.85 -7.57
CA GLU A 84 -12.39 14.03 -6.71
C GLU A 84 -12.64 13.64 -5.24
N LYS A 85 -13.45 12.60 -5.00
CA LYS A 85 -13.62 12.03 -3.65
C LYS A 85 -12.30 11.52 -3.08
N LEU A 86 -11.50 10.81 -3.89
CA LEU A 86 -10.20 10.28 -3.45
C LEU A 86 -9.24 11.42 -3.05
N LYS A 87 -9.15 12.48 -3.85
CA LYS A 87 -8.31 13.65 -3.55
C LYS A 87 -8.69 14.31 -2.22
N LEU A 88 -10.00 14.47 -1.97
CA LEU A 88 -10.51 15.02 -0.71
C LEU A 88 -10.13 14.14 0.48
N GLN A 89 -10.30 12.83 0.36
CA GLN A 89 -9.94 11.88 1.42
C GLN A 89 -8.43 11.88 1.70
N LEU A 90 -7.59 12.02 0.67
CA LEU A 90 -6.15 12.13 0.85
C LEU A 90 -5.77 13.42 1.60
N ALA A 91 -6.35 14.55 1.22
CA ALA A 91 -6.14 15.82 1.91
C ALA A 91 -6.60 15.78 3.37
N GLU A 92 -7.73 15.12 3.64
CA GLU A 92 -8.22 14.89 5.01
C GLU A 92 -7.28 14.00 5.81
N ALA A 93 -6.77 12.91 5.21
CA ALA A 93 -5.82 12.02 5.87
C ALA A 93 -4.50 12.75 6.20
N ASP A 94 -3.96 13.52 5.25
CA ASP A 94 -2.77 14.34 5.47
C ASP A 94 -2.99 15.39 6.55
N ALA A 95 -4.16 16.06 6.55
CA ALA A 95 -4.53 17.00 7.59
C ALA A 95 -4.68 16.32 8.96
N ALA A 96 -5.31 15.15 9.03
CA ALA A 96 -5.46 14.38 10.25
C ALA A 96 -4.11 13.93 10.81
N VAL A 97 -3.15 13.58 9.95
CA VAL A 97 -1.78 13.25 10.36
C VAL A 97 -1.06 14.49 10.91
N VAL A 98 -1.21 15.64 10.27
CA VAL A 98 -0.65 16.92 10.76
C VAL A 98 -1.27 17.31 12.10
N GLU A 99 -2.59 17.19 12.26
CA GLU A 99 -3.29 17.50 13.51
C GLU A 99 -2.98 16.50 14.62
N ALA A 100 -2.82 15.20 14.30
CA ALA A 100 -2.38 14.19 15.26
C ALA A 100 -0.97 14.50 15.79
N ARG A 101 -0.06 14.98 14.93
CA ARG A 101 1.26 15.47 15.34
C ARG A 101 1.20 16.70 16.25
N LYS A 102 0.20 17.58 16.09
CA LYS A 102 0.01 18.76 16.96
C LYS A 102 -0.58 18.41 18.33
N ARG A 103 -1.38 17.33 18.41
CA ARG A 103 -2.08 16.93 19.64
C ARG A 103 -1.30 15.95 20.51
N ALA A 104 -0.43 15.14 19.92
CA ALA A 104 0.42 14.22 20.67
C ALA A 104 1.67 14.94 21.19
N PRO A 105 2.16 14.64 22.42
CA PRO A 105 3.54 14.97 22.78
C PRO A 105 4.47 14.34 21.74
N GLU A 106 5.55 15.05 21.37
CA GLU A 106 6.40 14.82 20.18
C GLU A 106 6.91 13.37 19.95
N ASP A 107 6.71 12.47 20.90
CA ASP A 107 7.14 11.06 20.90
C ASP A 107 6.02 10.03 20.53
N ALA A 108 4.76 10.46 20.36
CA ALA A 108 3.60 9.56 20.15
C ALA A 108 2.79 9.84 18.86
N GLY A 109 3.40 10.46 17.84
CA GLY A 109 2.77 10.64 16.53
C GLY A 109 2.60 9.31 15.76
N PRO A 110 1.73 9.25 14.73
CA PRO A 110 1.62 8.09 13.85
C PRO A 110 3.01 7.74 13.28
N LYS A 111 3.58 6.62 13.74
CA LYS A 111 4.91 6.22 13.30
C LYS A 111 4.80 5.74 11.86
N ILE A 112 5.42 6.49 10.94
CA ILE A 112 5.69 5.99 9.59
C ILE A 112 6.75 4.90 9.76
N LEU A 113 6.29 3.69 10.08
CA LEU A 113 7.15 2.54 10.36
C LEU A 113 7.75 2.06 9.03
N GLY A 114 8.88 2.65 8.64
CA GLY A 114 9.62 2.30 7.41
C GLY A 114 9.88 3.47 6.47
N GLU A 115 10.55 4.51 6.97
CA GLU A 115 11.17 5.56 6.13
C GLU A 115 12.32 4.94 5.30
N GLY A 116 11.96 4.33 4.18
CA GLY A 116 12.85 3.90 3.12
C GLY A 116 12.13 4.17 1.79
N LEU A 117 12.65 5.12 1.01
CA LEU A 117 12.05 5.57 -0.24
C LEU A 117 11.96 4.42 -1.25
N VAL A 118 10.80 3.76 -1.29
CA VAL A 118 10.42 2.72 -2.24
C VAL A 118 10.67 3.13 -3.69
N ILE A 119 10.71 4.44 -3.95
CA ILE A 119 10.98 5.04 -5.27
C ILE A 119 12.30 4.52 -5.85
N ASP A 120 13.38 4.47 -5.07
CA ASP A 120 14.71 4.13 -5.61
C ASP A 120 14.86 2.62 -5.85
N GLU A 121 14.47 1.77 -4.88
CA GLU A 121 14.55 0.31 -5.04
C GLU A 121 13.59 -0.22 -6.12
N TRP A 122 12.43 0.42 -6.29
CA TRP A 122 11.45 0.01 -7.30
C TRP A 122 11.81 0.52 -8.70
N LYS A 123 12.44 1.69 -8.79
CA LYS A 123 13.02 2.18 -10.05
C LYS A 123 14.10 1.22 -10.54
N GLU A 124 15.01 0.81 -9.66
CA GLU A 124 16.06 -0.15 -10.00
C GLU A 124 15.50 -1.51 -10.43
N ARG A 125 14.42 -1.99 -9.77
CA ARG A 125 13.77 -3.25 -10.16
C ARG A 125 13.07 -3.16 -11.51
N ARG A 126 12.45 -2.01 -11.84
CA ARG A 126 11.83 -1.75 -13.14
C ARG A 126 12.88 -1.61 -14.23
N GLU A 127 13.96 -0.88 -13.98
CA GLU A 127 15.11 -0.79 -14.90
C GLU A 127 15.71 -2.18 -15.16
N ARG A 128 15.85 -3.02 -14.12
CA ARG A 128 16.29 -4.41 -14.28
C ARG A 128 15.31 -5.27 -15.10
N TYR A 129 14.00 -5.06 -14.95
CA TYR A 129 12.99 -5.78 -15.74
C TYR A 129 13.00 -5.34 -17.21
N LEU A 130 13.07 -4.03 -17.47
CA LEU A 130 13.18 -3.46 -18.81
C LEU A 130 14.50 -3.83 -19.49
N ALA A 131 15.61 -3.86 -18.76
CA ALA A 131 16.91 -4.26 -19.29
C ALA A 131 16.94 -5.75 -19.69
N LYS A 132 16.27 -6.63 -18.93
CA LYS A 132 16.11 -8.05 -19.31
C LYS A 132 15.26 -8.21 -20.57
N GLN A 133 14.18 -7.45 -20.69
CA GLN A 133 13.33 -7.42 -21.89
C GLN A 133 14.07 -6.89 -23.14
N GLN A 134 14.94 -5.89 -22.99
CA GLN A 134 15.73 -5.34 -24.10
C GLN A 134 16.95 -6.20 -24.49
N GLY A 135 17.43 -7.08 -23.60
CA GLY A 135 18.50 -8.03 -23.88
C GLY A 135 18.05 -9.32 -24.58
N GLU A 136 16.76 -9.66 -24.54
CA GLU A 136 16.19 -10.89 -25.10
C GLU A 136 15.63 -10.70 -26.54
N VAL A 137 16.06 -9.65 -27.26
CA VAL A 137 15.65 -9.37 -28.65
C VAL A 137 16.81 -9.49 -29.65
N VAL A 138 18.04 -9.81 -29.23
CA VAL A 138 19.20 -9.96 -30.13
C VAL A 138 19.91 -11.29 -29.94
N VAL A 139 19.24 -12.39 -30.30
CA VAL A 139 19.76 -13.68 -30.83
C VAL A 139 18.54 -14.60 -30.80
N ASP A 140 17.90 -14.97 -31.90
CA ASP A 140 18.43 -15.70 -33.05
C ASP A 140 17.44 -15.55 -34.21
N SER A 141 17.92 -15.20 -35.39
CA SER A 141 17.38 -15.72 -36.66
C SER A 141 18.45 -15.55 -37.73
N ILE A 142 18.96 -16.72 -38.10
CA ILE A 142 20.00 -17.08 -39.07
C ILE A 142 19.66 -16.55 -40.47
#